data_AF-A0A662V9I5-F1
#
_entry.id   AF-A0A662V9I5-F1
#
_cell.length_a   1.000
_cell.length_b   1.000
_cell.length_c   1.000
_cell.angle_alpha   90.00
_cell.angle_beta   90.00
_cell.angle_gamma   90.00
#
_symmetry.space_group_name_H-M   'P 1'
#
loop_
_entity.id
_entity.type
_entity.pdbx_description
1 polymer ?
#
loop_
_entity_poly.entity_id
_entity_poly.type
_entity_poly.pdbx_seq_one_letter_code
_entity_poly.pdbx_strand_id
1 'polypeptide(L)'
;MGEAMLLEDVARIDSKGRITIPAHIRIAMGINEGDVVRLIADPDAGLIVVAVGEVFESIEVVEFQLDSVEALSRITVAIEAHILLSLRCSAVRRDAIRCRVTIKGGSADRVVDAVKSVGGQVLGVRVDTLASLYGVRALPSAGKTPIDG
;
A
#
# COMPACT_ATOMS: atom_id res chain seq x y z
N MET A 1 -19.20 22.10 -10.22
CA MET A 1 -19.34 20.66 -10.49
C MET A 1 -18.43 20.36 -11.67
N GLY A 2 -17.32 19.66 -11.46
CA GLY A 2 -16.42 19.31 -12.56
C GLY A 2 -16.96 18.07 -13.26
N GLU A 3 -17.18 18.14 -14.57
CA GLU A 3 -17.49 16.96 -15.38
C GLU A 3 -16.32 15.98 -15.29
N ALA A 4 -16.64 14.69 -15.16
CA ALA A 4 -15.63 13.64 -15.24
C ALA A 4 -15.08 13.60 -16.67
N MET A 5 -13.80 13.91 -16.84
CA MET A 5 -13.12 13.82 -18.13
C MET A 5 -12.78 12.36 -18.42
N LEU A 6 -13.41 11.78 -19.44
CA LEU A 6 -13.06 10.47 -19.97
C LEU A 6 -12.16 10.66 -21.20
N LEU A 7 -10.98 10.03 -21.19
CA LEU A 7 -10.04 10.02 -22.31
C LEU A 7 -10.03 8.62 -22.92
N GLU A 8 -10.24 8.51 -24.22
CA GLU A 8 -10.27 7.25 -24.97
C GLU A 8 -9.32 7.34 -26.16
N ASP A 9 -8.61 6.25 -26.45
CA ASP A 9 -7.80 6.09 -27.64
C ASP A 9 -7.67 4.59 -28.00
N VAL A 10 -7.31 4.29 -29.24
CA VAL A 10 -7.10 2.92 -29.73
C VAL A 10 -5.61 2.69 -29.96
N ALA A 11 -5.01 1.82 -29.14
CA ALA A 11 -3.62 1.41 -29.28
C ALA A 11 -3.52 0.00 -29.91
N ARG A 12 -2.45 -0.22 -30.68
CA ARG A 12 -2.10 -1.57 -31.18
C ARG A 12 -1.01 -2.19 -30.31
N ILE A 13 -1.10 -3.51 -30.17
CA ILE A 13 -0.03 -4.31 -29.56
C ILE A 13 1.11 -4.43 -30.58
N ASP A 14 2.34 -4.12 -30.17
CA ASP A 14 3.51 -4.26 -31.03
C ASP A 14 3.93 -5.74 -31.21
N SER A 15 4.91 -6.00 -32.07
CA SER A 15 5.41 -7.35 -32.35
C SER A 15 6.07 -8.04 -31.14
N LYS A 16 6.32 -7.30 -30.06
CA LYS A 16 6.88 -7.81 -28.80
C LYS A 16 5.81 -7.95 -27.71
N GLY A 17 4.53 -7.79 -28.05
CA GLY A 17 3.42 -7.91 -27.11
C GLY A 17 3.21 -6.68 -26.22
N ARG A 18 3.80 -5.53 -26.55
CA ARG A 18 3.72 -4.31 -25.72
C ARG A 18 2.57 -3.42 -26.18
N ILE A 19 1.93 -2.76 -25.23
CA ILE A 19 0.98 -1.68 -25.48
C ILE A 19 1.63 -0.37 -25.02
N THR A 20 1.65 0.63 -25.89
CA THR A 20 2.12 1.97 -25.54
C THR A 20 0.93 2.81 -25.09
N ILE A 21 1.02 3.39 -23.89
CA ILE A 21 0.04 4.38 -23.42
C ILE A 21 0.21 5.66 -24.26
N PRO A 22 -0.82 6.12 -24.99
CA PRO A 22 -0.74 7.33 -25.80
C PRO A 22 -0.32 8.56 -24.98
N ALA A 23 0.47 9.44 -25.59
CA ALA A 23 1.11 10.55 -24.89
C ALA A 23 0.11 11.46 -24.15
N HIS A 24 -1.05 11.74 -24.74
CA HIS A 24 -2.05 12.61 -24.12
C HIS A 24 -2.70 11.98 -22.87
N ILE A 25 -2.99 10.67 -22.89
CA ILE A 25 -3.47 9.92 -21.71
C ILE A 25 -2.38 9.88 -20.64
N ARG A 26 -1.15 9.57 -21.04
CA ARG A 26 0.02 9.50 -20.15
C ARG A 26 0.24 10.82 -19.39
N ILE A 27 0.22 11.95 -20.11
CA ILE A 27 0.39 13.30 -19.56
C ILE A 27 -0.77 13.66 -18.65
N ALA A 28 -2.02 13.40 -19.06
CA ALA A 28 -3.20 13.70 -18.24
C ALA A 28 -3.22 12.91 -16.93
N MET A 29 -2.69 11.68 -16.94
CA MET A 29 -2.57 10.81 -15.77
C MET A 29 -1.28 11.04 -14.96
N GLY A 30 -0.41 11.97 -15.38
CA GLY A 30 0.85 12.29 -14.68
C GLY A 30 1.87 11.14 -14.68
N ILE A 31 1.81 10.21 -15.63
CA ILE A 31 2.70 9.05 -15.71
C ILE A 31 4.02 9.45 -16.39
N ASN A 32 5.13 9.28 -15.69
CA ASN A 32 6.46 9.59 -16.19
C ASN A 32 7.26 8.34 -16.53
N GLU A 33 8.34 8.53 -17.29
CA GLU A 33 9.28 7.45 -17.56
C GLU A 33 9.94 7.00 -16.25
N GLY A 34 10.01 5.69 -16.03
CA GLY A 34 10.55 5.10 -14.79
C GLY A 34 9.51 4.86 -13.69
N ASP A 35 8.30 5.37 -13.83
CA ASP A 35 7.22 5.10 -12.88
C ASP A 35 6.82 3.62 -12.88
N VAL A 36 6.63 3.07 -11.68
CA VAL A 36 6.09 1.72 -11.49
C VAL A 36 4.57 1.80 -11.43
N VAL A 37 3.90 1.04 -12.31
CA VAL A 37 2.43 0.94 -12.34
C VAL A 37 2.00 -0.50 -12.09
N ARG A 38 0.78 -0.69 -11.55
CA ARG A 38 0.18 -2.03 -11.43
C ARG A 38 -0.77 -2.30 -12.58
N LEU A 39 -0.61 -3.47 -13.19
CA LEU A 39 -1.52 -4.02 -14.18
C LEU A 39 -2.44 -5.03 -13.49
N ILE A 40 -3.75 -4.85 -13.65
CA ILE A 40 -4.78 -5.77 -13.16
C ILE A 40 -5.53 -6.26 -14.39
N ALA A 41 -5.54 -7.56 -14.64
CA ALA A 41 -6.25 -8.16 -15.76
C ALA A 41 -7.45 -8.98 -15.26
N ASP A 42 -8.58 -8.81 -15.92
CA ASP A 42 -9.78 -9.64 -15.79
C ASP A 42 -10.01 -10.35 -17.14
N PRO A 43 -9.60 -11.62 -17.27
CA PRO A 43 -9.75 -12.37 -18.52
C PRO A 43 -11.19 -12.63 -18.92
N ASP A 44 -12.10 -12.80 -17.94
CA ASP A 44 -13.50 -13.11 -18.19
C ASP A 44 -14.24 -11.89 -18.75
N ALA A 45 -13.86 -10.69 -18.26
CA ALA A 45 -14.37 -9.42 -18.78
C ALA A 45 -13.59 -8.89 -20.00
N GLY A 46 -12.41 -9.44 -20.29
CA GLY A 46 -11.53 -8.93 -21.36
C GLY A 46 -10.93 -7.55 -21.05
N LEU A 47 -10.68 -7.24 -19.78
CA LEU A 47 -10.24 -5.92 -19.31
C LEU A 47 -8.82 -5.95 -18.74
N ILE A 48 -8.05 -4.90 -19.03
CA ILE A 48 -6.78 -4.60 -18.36
C ILE A 48 -6.88 -3.20 -17.77
N VAL A 49 -6.71 -3.09 -16.46
CA VAL A 49 -6.70 -1.83 -15.71
C VAL A 49 -5.28 -1.49 -15.31
N VAL A 50 -4.85 -0.26 -15.62
CA VAL A 50 -3.55 0.29 -15.19
C VAL A 50 -3.79 1.25 -14.04
N ALA A 51 -3.33 0.88 -12.84
CA ALA A 51 -3.39 1.75 -11.67
C ALA A 51 -2.06 2.51 -11.53
N VAL A 52 -2.16 3.85 -11.49
CA VAL A 52 -1.03 4.79 -11.37
C VAL A 52 -0.98 5.32 -9.94
N GLY A 53 0.14 5.16 -9.23
CA GLY A 53 0.33 5.59 -7.84
C GLY A 53 1.05 4.54 -6.98
N GLU A 54 1.39 4.86 -5.72
CA GLU A 54 2.06 3.90 -4.83
C GLU A 54 1.17 2.69 -4.51
N VAL A 55 1.60 1.53 -4.99
CA VAL A 55 0.91 0.26 -4.84
C VAL A 55 1.47 -0.45 -3.61
N PHE A 56 0.68 -0.48 -2.53
CA PHE A 56 0.91 -1.39 -1.43
C PHE A 56 -0.17 -2.47 -1.47
N GLU A 57 0.23 -3.74 -1.65
CA GLU A 57 -0.69 -4.88 -1.79
C GLU A 57 -1.49 -5.15 -0.49
N SER A 58 -0.93 -4.74 0.63
CA SER A 58 -1.52 -4.81 1.95
C SER A 58 -1.21 -3.53 2.73
N ILE A 59 -2.01 -3.30 3.76
CA ILE A 59 -1.65 -2.40 4.85
C ILE A 59 -1.34 -3.24 6.07
N GLU A 60 -0.41 -2.76 6.88
CA GLU A 60 -0.11 -3.34 8.17
C GLU A 60 -0.54 -2.39 9.27
N VAL A 61 -1.18 -2.94 10.30
CA VAL A 61 -1.56 -2.24 11.51
C VAL A 61 -0.73 -2.80 12.65
N VAL A 62 0.12 -1.96 13.23
CA VAL A 62 0.91 -2.30 14.41
C VAL A 62 0.32 -1.56 15.60
N GLU A 63 -0.13 -2.32 16.60
CA GLU A 63 -0.54 -1.79 17.90
C GLU A 63 0.58 -1.96 18.90
N PHE A 64 0.89 -0.88 19.63
CA PHE A 64 1.96 -0.87 20.62
C PHE A 64 1.64 0.05 21.80
N GLN A 65 2.35 -0.15 22.90
CA GLN A 65 2.29 0.66 24.10
C GLN A 65 3.67 1.26 24.39
N LEU A 66 3.66 2.52 24.85
CA LEU A 66 4.83 3.25 25.30
C LEU A 66 4.59 3.77 26.72
N ASP A 67 5.66 3.88 27.49
CA ASP A 67 5.58 4.32 28.89
C ASP A 67 5.87 5.82 29.06
N SER A 68 6.18 6.54 27.97
CA SER A 68 6.40 7.99 28.01
C SER A 68 6.12 8.67 26.68
N VAL A 69 5.84 9.98 26.72
CA VAL A 69 5.72 10.83 25.53
C VAL A 69 7.07 10.97 24.81
N GLU A 70 8.18 10.92 25.55
CA GLU A 70 9.51 11.00 24.96
C GLU A 70 9.80 9.81 24.03
N ALA A 71 9.38 8.61 24.42
CA ALA A 71 9.48 7.43 23.56
C ALA A 71 8.66 7.60 22.27
N LEU A 72 7.50 8.26 22.33
CA LEU A 72 6.67 8.52 21.16
C LEU A 72 7.40 9.42 20.15
N SER A 73 8.02 10.50 20.61
CA SER A 73 8.79 11.40 19.73
C SER A 73 9.92 10.66 19.00
N ARG A 74 10.63 9.76 19.69
CA ARG A 74 11.69 8.94 19.07
C ARG A 74 11.14 8.00 18.01
N ILE A 75 9.98 7.38 18.24
CA ILE A 75 9.32 6.52 17.25
C ILE A 75 8.88 7.32 16.03
N THR A 76 8.31 8.52 16.20
CA THR A 76 7.87 9.33 15.04
C THR A 76 9.00 9.74 14.10
N VAL A 77 10.24 9.79 14.61
CA VAL A 77 11.44 10.03 13.80
C VAL A 77 11.93 8.74 13.14
N ALA A 78 11.80 7.60 13.82
CA ALA A 78 12.25 6.30 13.32
C ALA A 78 11.33 5.71 12.23
N ILE A 79 10.03 6.03 12.26
CA ILE A 79 9.08 5.59 11.22
C ILE A 79 9.21 6.53 10.02
N GLU A 80 9.67 5.99 8.90
CA GLU A 80 9.88 6.78 7.69
C GLU A 80 8.54 7.32 7.14
N ALA A 81 8.51 8.59 6.76
CA ALA A 81 7.28 9.25 6.30
C ALA A 81 6.66 8.57 5.07
N HIS A 82 7.49 7.95 4.22
CA HIS A 82 7.01 7.26 3.04
C HIS A 82 6.35 5.91 3.34
N ILE A 83 6.48 5.32 4.54
CA ILE A 83 5.73 4.07 4.88
C ILE A 83 4.52 4.35 5.76
N LEU A 84 4.44 5.54 6.37
CA LEU A 84 3.41 5.91 7.33
C LEU A 84 2.11 6.34 6.63
N LEU A 85 1.00 5.64 6.91
CA LEU A 85 -0.34 6.02 6.43
C LEU A 85 -1.13 6.75 7.52
N SER A 86 -1.04 6.31 8.77
CA SER A 86 -1.62 7.03 9.91
C SER A 86 -0.97 6.61 11.22
N LEU A 87 -0.90 7.52 12.19
CA LEU A 87 -0.52 7.22 13.58
C LEU A 87 -1.59 7.82 14.50
N ARG A 88 -2.19 6.99 15.35
CA ARG A 88 -3.13 7.43 16.38
C ARG A 88 -2.67 6.93 17.73
N CYS A 89 -2.54 7.84 18.68
CA CYS A 89 -2.15 7.51 20.05
C CYS A 89 -3.18 8.06 21.04
N SER A 90 -3.40 7.32 22.12
CA SER A 90 -4.29 7.68 23.22
C SER A 90 -3.63 7.36 24.54
N ALA A 91 -3.72 8.29 25.50
CA ALA A 91 -3.32 8.02 26.88
C ALA A 91 -4.26 6.97 27.50
N VAL A 92 -3.68 5.89 28.05
CA VAL A 92 -4.40 4.82 28.74
C VAL A 92 -4.32 5.03 30.26
N ARG A 93 -3.14 5.43 30.75
CA ARG A 93 -2.84 5.84 32.14
C ARG A 93 -1.81 6.97 32.10
N ARG A 94 -1.46 7.56 33.27
CA ARG A 94 -0.51 8.68 33.35
C ARG A 94 0.76 8.46 32.53
N ASP A 95 1.34 7.27 32.64
CA ASP A 95 2.61 6.91 32.03
C ASP A 95 2.43 5.75 31.04
N ALA A 96 1.28 5.67 30.36
CA ALA A 96 1.03 4.62 29.37
C ALA A 96 0.24 5.19 28.18
N ILE A 97 0.85 5.15 27.01
CA ILE A 97 0.29 5.61 25.75
C ILE A 97 0.11 4.40 24.86
N ARG A 98 -1.11 4.17 24.37
CA ARG A 98 -1.39 3.16 23.37
C ARG A 98 -1.45 3.81 22.00
N CYS A 99 -0.70 3.26 21.07
CA CYS A 99 -0.64 3.72 19.70
C CYS A 99 -1.07 2.62 18.74
N ARG A 100 -1.70 3.05 17.66
CA ARG A 100 -1.99 2.26 16.48
C ARG A 100 -1.37 2.99 15.30
N VAL A 101 -0.42 2.35 14.64
CA VAL A 101 0.14 2.85 13.38
C VAL A 101 -0.38 1.98 12.24
N THR A 102 -0.79 2.65 11.16
CA THR A 102 -1.14 2.04 9.89
C THR A 102 -0.05 2.40 8.91
N ILE A 103 0.53 1.41 8.26
CA ILE A 103 1.67 1.56 7.35
C ILE A 103 1.45 0.75 6.07
N LYS A 104 2.26 1.02 5.06
CA LYS A 104 2.37 0.18 3.87
C LYS A 104 2.80 -1.23 4.26
N GLY A 105 2.22 -2.25 3.63
CA GLY A 105 2.54 -3.65 3.89
C GLY A 105 4.01 -3.98 3.65
N GLY A 106 4.51 -4.99 4.35
CA GLY A 106 5.93 -5.39 4.33
C GLY A 106 6.85 -4.45 5.12
N SER A 107 6.31 -3.58 5.96
CA SER A 107 7.08 -2.58 6.74
C SER A 107 6.90 -2.72 8.26
N ALA A 108 6.09 -3.67 8.73
CA ALA A 108 5.79 -3.86 10.16
C ALA A 108 7.04 -4.10 11.00
N ASP A 109 8.00 -4.87 10.50
CA ASP A 109 9.24 -5.17 11.22
C ASP A 109 10.01 -3.89 11.59
N ARG A 110 10.04 -2.90 10.69
CA ARG A 110 10.68 -1.59 10.94
C ARG A 110 10.04 -0.86 12.11
N VAL A 111 8.70 -0.89 12.19
CA VAL A 111 7.96 -0.29 13.31
C VAL A 111 8.19 -1.09 14.59
N VAL A 112 8.15 -2.42 14.51
CA VAL A 112 8.38 -3.31 15.66
C VAL A 112 9.76 -3.07 16.26
N ASP A 113 10.78 -2.95 15.44
CA ASP A 113 12.15 -2.68 15.87
C ASP A 113 12.29 -1.28 16.48
N ALA A 114 11.68 -0.27 15.86
CA ALA A 114 11.61 1.07 16.42
C ALA A 114 10.96 1.09 17.82
N VAL A 115 9.81 0.41 17.98
CA VAL A 115 9.12 0.26 19.27
C VAL A 115 10.01 -0.41 20.31
N LYS A 116 10.66 -1.53 19.96
CA LYS A 116 11.54 -2.25 20.88
C LYS A 116 12.76 -1.42 21.30
N SER A 117 13.34 -0.65 20.38
CA SER A 117 14.53 0.18 20.64
C SER A 117 14.30 1.26 21.72
N VAL A 118 13.05 1.68 21.92
CA VAL A 118 12.67 2.67 22.94
C VAL A 118 12.06 2.02 24.19
N GLY A 119 12.13 0.69 24.31
CA GLY A 119 11.57 -0.07 25.43
C GLY A 119 10.04 -0.22 25.38
N GLY A 120 9.41 0.04 24.24
CA GLY A 120 7.96 -0.12 24.07
C GLY A 120 7.53 -1.58 23.93
N GLN A 121 6.25 -1.83 24.18
CA GLN A 121 5.64 -3.16 24.06
C GLN A 121 4.79 -3.24 22.80
N VAL A 122 5.08 -4.19 21.91
CA VAL A 122 4.20 -4.51 20.77
C VAL A 122 3.02 -5.34 21.29
N LEU A 123 1.80 -4.88 21.00
CA LEU A 123 0.55 -5.53 21.41
C LEU A 123 0.01 -6.46 20.31
N GLY A 124 0.27 -6.12 19.04
CA GLY A 124 -0.10 -6.96 17.91
C GLY A 124 0.28 -6.36 16.57
N VAL A 125 0.45 -7.24 15.58
CA VAL A 125 0.62 -6.88 14.17
C VAL A 125 -0.50 -7.55 13.41
N ARG A 126 -1.22 -6.78 12.60
CA ARG A 126 -2.25 -7.28 11.70
C ARG A 126 -1.92 -6.85 10.28
N VAL A 127 -2.07 -7.79 9.35
CA VAL A 127 -2.04 -7.49 7.92
C VAL A 127 -3.49 -7.40 7.45
N ASP A 128 -3.88 -6.28 6.88
CA ASP A 128 -5.16 -6.12 6.19
C ASP A 128 -4.86 -5.93 4.70
N THR A 129 -5.59 -6.62 3.84
CA THR A 129 -5.52 -6.33 2.40
C THR A 129 -6.39 -5.11 2.10
N LEU A 130 -6.02 -4.29 1.11
CA LEU A 130 -6.93 -3.23 0.63
C LEU A 130 -8.26 -3.82 0.15
N ALA A 131 -8.24 -5.05 -0.38
CA ALA A 131 -9.42 -5.83 -0.74
C ALA A 131 -10.40 -5.99 0.45
N SER A 132 -9.90 -6.34 1.63
CA SER A 132 -10.70 -6.45 2.86
C SER A 132 -11.20 -5.09 3.41
N LEU A 133 -10.51 -3.98 3.15
CA LEU A 133 -10.96 -2.64 3.56
C LEU A 133 -12.04 -2.04 2.65
N TYR A 134 -12.03 -2.42 1.36
CA TYR A 134 -13.00 -1.95 0.37
C TYR A 134 -14.07 -2.99 0.01
N GLY A 135 -14.11 -4.15 0.70
CA GLY A 135 -15.12 -5.19 0.47
C GLY A 135 -14.96 -5.96 -0.85
N VAL A 136 -13.80 -5.91 -1.48
CA VAL A 136 -13.50 -6.63 -2.73
C VAL A 136 -12.85 -7.97 -2.36
N ARG A 137 -13.47 -9.10 -2.75
CA ARG A 137 -12.86 -10.42 -2.55
C ARG A 137 -11.54 -10.49 -3.33
N ALA A 138 -10.44 -10.79 -2.63
CA ALA A 138 -9.19 -11.15 -3.29
C ALA A 138 -9.43 -12.41 -4.13
N LEU A 139 -9.15 -12.34 -5.43
CA LEU A 139 -9.11 -13.52 -6.29
C LEU A 139 -8.01 -14.46 -5.76
N PRO A 140 -8.26 -15.77 -5.63
CA PRO A 140 -7.24 -16.71 -5.22
C PRO A 140 -6.08 -16.64 -6.23
N SER A 141 -4.87 -16.50 -5.71
CA SER A 141 -3.64 -16.55 -6.49
C SER A 141 -3.65 -17.87 -7.28
N ALA A 142 -3.59 -17.76 -8.61
CA ALA A 142 -3.44 -18.92 -9.48
C ALA A 142 -2.18 -19.67 -9.04
N GLY A 143 -2.37 -20.84 -8.45
CA GLY A 143 -1.31 -21.77 -8.15
C GLY A 143 -0.51 -22.00 -9.43
N LYS A 144 0.81 -21.85 -9.35
CA LYS A 144 1.72 -22.20 -10.43
C LYS A 144 1.45 -23.67 -10.79
N THR A 145 0.81 -23.91 -11.92
CA THR A 145 0.81 -25.22 -12.54
C THR A 145 2.27 -25.54 -12.90
N PRO A 146 2.83 -26.69 -12.52
CA PRO A 146 4.13 -27.11 -13.02
C PRO A 146 4.02 -27.22 -14.54
N ILE A 147 4.88 -26.51 -15.25
CA ILE A 147 5.07 -26.70 -16.68
C ILE A 147 5.96 -27.94 -16.80
N ASP A 148 5.35 -29.11 -16.93
CA ASP A 148 5.99 -30.30 -17.47
C ASP A 148 5.73 -30.31 -18.99
N GLY A 149 6.81 -30.31 -19.79
CA GLY A 149 6.79 -30.37 -21.25
C GLY A 149 8.04 -29.81 -21.88
#